data_AF-A0A522R9X4-F1
#
_entry.id   AF-A0A522R9X4-F1
#
_cell.length_a   1.000
_cell.length_b   1.000
_cell.length_c   1.000
_cell.angle_alpha   90.00
_cell.angle_beta   90.00
_cell.angle_gamma   90.00
#
_symmetry.space_group_name_H-M   'P 1'
#
loop_
_entity.id
_entity.type
_entity.pdbx_description
1 polymer ?
#
loop_
_entity_poly.entity_id
_entity_poly.type
_entity_poly.pdbx_seq_one_letter_code
_entity_poly.pdbx_strand_id
1 'polypeptide(L)'
;MKKLTLLLILALGGLSACQKEVVQPASPQAYSAVYTINPSDWSTSNNGISYSTTFNIPELSNAIFDHGAVIVYLSFDDNIYEALPEVFDGISYGAIHSPGAVTVDYHAVDGSNVSAPGGVVYAKIILINAQQLSMHPGLNLKDYNAVKNTFGIR
;
A
#
# COMPACT_ATOMS: atom_id res chain seq x y z
N MET A 1 22.42 -53.53 -35.34
CA MET A 1 22.92 -52.14 -35.20
C MET A 1 21.84 -51.07 -35.38
N LYS A 2 20.94 -51.14 -36.38
CA LYS A 2 19.83 -50.15 -36.57
C LYS A 2 18.77 -50.09 -35.45
N LYS A 3 18.53 -51.19 -34.72
CA LYS A 3 17.52 -51.25 -33.65
C LYS A 3 17.98 -50.62 -32.33
N LEU A 4 19.30 -50.47 -32.13
CA LEU A 4 19.87 -49.92 -30.89
C LEU A 4 19.94 -48.38 -30.94
N THR A 5 20.07 -47.81 -32.14
CA THR A 5 20.10 -46.36 -32.35
C THR A 5 18.75 -45.70 -32.11
N LEU A 6 17.65 -46.43 -32.31
CA LEU A 6 16.29 -45.91 -32.12
C LEU A 6 15.91 -45.75 -30.63
N LEU A 7 16.41 -46.63 -29.76
CA LEU A 7 16.18 -46.54 -28.31
C LEU A 7 16.91 -45.36 -27.66
N LEU A 8 18.09 -44.98 -28.18
CA LEU A 8 18.88 -43.90 -27.62
C LEU A 8 18.26 -42.52 -27.89
N ILE A 9 17.61 -42.35 -29.05
CA ILE A 9 16.92 -41.10 -29.42
C ILE A 9 15.64 -40.90 -28.58
N LEU A 10 14.97 -41.99 -28.19
CA LEU A 10 13.78 -41.93 -27.34
C LEU A 10 14.12 -41.63 -25.86
N ALA A 11 15.31 -42.04 -25.40
CA ALA A 11 15.79 -41.74 -24.04
C ALA A 11 16.24 -40.28 -23.86
N LEU A 12 16.61 -39.59 -24.95
CA LEU A 12 17.05 -38.18 -24.93
C LEU A 12 15.91 -37.17 -25.07
N GLY A 13 14.70 -37.61 -25.45
CA GLY A 13 13.54 -36.72 -25.69
C GLY A 13 12.61 -36.51 -24.49
N GLY A 14 12.82 -37.20 -23.37
CA GLY A 14 11.88 -37.23 -22.23
C GLY A 14 12.05 -36.10 -21.20
N LEU A 15 13.04 -35.22 -21.34
CA LEU A 15 13.33 -34.15 -20.39
C LEU A 15 12.72 -32.79 -20.78
N SER A 16 11.71 -32.79 -21.65
CA SER A 16 10.95 -31.59 -21.96
C SER A 16 10.11 -31.18 -20.75
N ALA A 17 10.70 -30.27 -19.98
CA ALA A 17 10.01 -29.13 -19.39
C ALA A 17 8.73 -29.48 -18.61
N CYS A 18 8.89 -30.12 -17.46
CA CYS A 18 8.12 -29.67 -16.31
C CYS A 18 8.59 -28.25 -15.95
N GLN A 19 8.21 -27.25 -16.75
CA GLN A 19 8.14 -25.90 -16.22
C GLN A 19 7.03 -25.95 -15.17
N LYS A 20 7.44 -26.06 -13.90
CA LYS A 20 6.54 -25.78 -12.81
C LYS A 20 6.06 -24.36 -13.04
N GLU A 21 4.81 -24.22 -13.47
CA GLU A 21 4.11 -22.94 -13.49
C GLU A 21 4.08 -22.48 -12.04
N VAL A 22 5.08 -21.70 -11.65
CA VAL A 22 5.02 -20.95 -10.40
C VAL A 22 4.00 -19.87 -10.71
N VAL A 23 2.73 -20.19 -10.51
CA VAL A 23 1.70 -19.19 -10.34
C VAL A 23 2.13 -18.44 -9.09
N GLN A 24 2.90 -17.36 -9.27
CA GLN A 24 3.08 -16.39 -8.20
C GLN A 24 1.65 -15.99 -7.85
N PRO A 25 1.15 -16.29 -6.64
CA PRO A 25 -0.12 -15.73 -6.23
C PRO A 25 0.05 -14.23 -6.44
N ALA A 26 -0.85 -13.62 -7.20
CA ALA A 26 -0.85 -12.18 -7.39
C ALA A 26 -0.91 -11.58 -5.99
N SER A 27 0.24 -11.19 -5.44
CA SER A 27 0.29 -10.46 -4.19
C SER A 27 -0.52 -9.21 -4.48
N PRO A 28 -1.59 -8.91 -3.73
CA PRO A 28 -2.35 -7.70 -3.96
C PRO A 28 -1.36 -6.53 -3.97
N GLN A 29 -1.27 -5.85 -5.11
CA GLN A 29 -0.34 -4.72 -5.30
C GLN A 29 -0.66 -3.59 -4.32
N ALA A 30 -1.91 -3.54 -3.86
CA ALA A 30 -2.36 -2.63 -2.83
C ALA A 30 -3.19 -3.34 -1.76
N TYR A 31 -2.95 -2.96 -0.51
CA TYR A 31 -3.86 -3.19 0.61
C TYR A 31 -4.69 -1.93 0.82
N SER A 32 -5.96 -2.08 1.21
CA SER A 32 -6.85 -0.96 1.53
C SER A 32 -7.80 -1.37 2.65
N ALA A 33 -7.91 -0.53 3.67
CA ALA A 33 -8.86 -0.70 4.76
C ALA A 33 -9.42 0.65 5.23
N VAL A 34 -10.64 0.62 5.74
CA VAL A 34 -11.30 1.77 6.37
C VAL A 34 -11.34 1.54 7.87
N TYR A 35 -10.89 2.54 8.62
CA TYR A 35 -10.83 2.56 10.08
C TYR A 35 -11.80 3.61 10.60
N THR A 36 -12.54 3.27 11.64
CA THR A 36 -13.42 4.20 12.35
C THR A 36 -12.62 4.91 13.45
N ILE A 37 -12.76 6.23 13.52
CA ILE A 37 -12.21 7.09 14.57
C ILE A 37 -13.39 7.66 15.35
N ASN A 38 -13.57 7.20 16.58
CA ASN A 38 -14.56 7.75 17.50
C ASN A 38 -14.03 9.06 18.11
N PRO A 39 -14.91 9.97 18.58
CA PRO A 39 -14.47 11.19 19.28
C PRO A 39 -13.47 10.95 20.41
N SER A 40 -13.58 9.80 21.12
CA SER A 40 -12.69 9.41 22.22
C SER A 40 -11.31 8.91 21.79
N ASP A 41 -11.12 8.59 20.49
CA ASP A 41 -9.87 8.04 19.98
C ASP A 41 -8.84 9.13 19.67
N TRP A 42 -9.27 10.39 19.67
CA TRP A 42 -8.41 11.55 19.53
C TRP A 42 -7.72 11.85 20.85
N SER A 43 -6.39 12.01 20.78
CA SER A 43 -5.55 12.33 21.93
C SER A 43 -4.76 13.61 21.68
N THR A 44 -4.44 14.34 22.75
CA THR A 44 -3.58 15.53 22.70
C THR A 44 -2.59 15.48 23.86
N SER A 45 -1.36 15.92 23.61
CA SER A 45 -0.30 16.06 24.63
C SER A 45 0.19 17.50 24.79
N ASN A 46 -0.44 18.45 24.09
CA ASN A 46 -0.02 19.84 24.01
C ASN A 46 -1.17 20.80 24.34
N ASN A 47 -2.01 20.40 25.28
CA ASN A 47 -3.17 21.16 25.76
C ASN A 47 -4.15 21.56 24.64
N GLY A 48 -4.33 20.70 23.63
CA GLY A 48 -5.28 20.91 22.55
C GLY A 48 -4.79 21.79 21.40
N ILE A 49 -3.49 22.06 21.30
CA ILE A 49 -2.89 22.70 20.11
C ILE A 49 -3.00 21.76 18.89
N SER A 50 -2.84 20.45 19.12
CA SER A 50 -3.08 19.43 18.10
C SER A 50 -3.73 18.20 18.72
N TYR A 51 -4.40 17.42 17.88
CA TYR A 51 -4.87 16.09 18.23
C TYR A 51 -4.39 15.08 17.22
N SER A 52 -4.24 13.83 17.66
CA SER A 52 -3.88 12.71 16.80
C SER A 52 -4.52 11.42 17.25
N THR A 53 -4.61 10.49 16.31
CA THR A 53 -4.96 9.08 16.54
C THR A 53 -4.03 8.19 15.72
N THR A 54 -3.69 7.01 16.25
CA THR A 54 -2.74 6.08 15.64
C THR A 54 -3.40 4.73 15.39
N PHE A 55 -3.28 4.25 14.17
CA PHE A 55 -3.75 2.94 13.73
C PHE A 55 -2.59 1.93 13.74
N ASN A 56 -2.83 0.75 14.29
CA ASN A 56 -1.92 -0.39 14.16
C ASN A 56 -2.18 -1.10 12.82
N ILE A 57 -1.23 -1.00 11.90
CA ILE A 57 -1.31 -1.48 10.51
C ILE A 57 -0.17 -2.49 10.27
N PRO A 58 -0.29 -3.75 10.73
CA PRO A 58 0.77 -4.75 10.61
C PRO A 58 1.16 -5.04 9.15
N GLU A 59 0.29 -4.76 8.18
CA GLU A 59 0.55 -4.88 6.75
C GLU A 59 1.54 -3.84 6.21
N LEU A 60 1.75 -2.71 6.92
CA LEU A 60 2.76 -1.71 6.61
C LEU A 60 4.16 -2.24 6.99
N SER A 61 4.64 -3.17 6.18
CA SER A 61 5.98 -3.75 6.28
C SER A 61 7.08 -2.74 5.96
N ASN A 62 8.32 -3.04 6.38
CA ASN A 62 9.50 -2.24 6.00
C ASN A 62 9.64 -2.09 4.48
N ALA A 63 9.30 -3.11 3.69
CA ALA A 63 9.37 -3.02 2.23
C ALA A 63 8.41 -1.96 1.65
N ILE A 64 7.22 -1.82 2.23
CA ILE A 64 6.27 -0.76 1.84
C ILE A 64 6.73 0.59 2.38
N PHE A 65 7.26 0.65 3.59
CA PHE A 65 7.80 1.87 4.16
C PHE A 65 8.97 2.45 3.34
N ASP A 66 9.93 1.60 2.94
CA ASP A 66 11.14 2.03 2.24
C ASP A 66 10.94 2.30 0.75
N HIS A 67 10.00 1.59 0.11
CA HIS A 67 9.87 1.58 -1.35
C HIS A 67 8.45 1.76 -1.87
N GLY A 68 7.45 1.65 -1.00
CA GLY A 68 6.04 1.72 -1.36
C GLY A 68 5.44 3.10 -1.18
N ALA A 69 4.12 3.13 -1.01
CA ALA A 69 3.37 4.33 -0.67
C ALA A 69 2.32 4.03 0.40
N VAL A 70 2.10 5.00 1.27
CA VAL A 70 0.98 5.04 2.22
C VAL A 70 0.13 6.24 1.87
N ILE A 71 -1.13 5.99 1.50
CA ILE A 71 -2.09 7.02 1.10
C ILE A 71 -3.24 7.00 2.10
N VAL A 72 -3.55 8.16 2.67
CA VAL A 72 -4.59 8.30 3.68
C VAL A 72 -5.64 9.26 3.19
N TYR A 73 -6.90 8.88 3.40
CA TYR A 73 -8.05 9.74 3.19
C TYR A 73 -8.88 9.82 4.47
N LEU A 74 -9.50 10.98 4.70
CA LEU A 74 -10.50 11.13 5.76
C LEU A 74 -11.89 11.34 5.17
N SER A 75 -12.90 10.88 5.89
CA SER A 75 -14.30 11.21 5.65
C SER A 75 -14.97 11.56 6.97
N PHE A 76 -15.68 12.68 7.01
CA PHE A 76 -16.46 13.11 8.17
C PHE A 76 -17.94 12.68 8.10
N ASP A 77 -18.34 12.01 7.01
CA ASP A 77 -19.72 11.62 6.72
C ASP A 77 -19.89 10.19 6.18
N ASP A 78 -18.81 9.39 6.11
CA ASP A 78 -18.72 8.06 5.48
C ASP A 78 -19.10 8.01 4.00
N ASN A 79 -19.11 9.14 3.30
CA ASN A 79 -19.53 9.22 1.90
C ASN A 79 -18.45 9.86 1.02
N ILE A 80 -17.91 11.00 1.47
CA ILE A 80 -16.89 11.75 0.73
C ILE A 80 -15.55 11.58 1.43
N TYR A 81 -14.54 11.12 0.68
CA TYR A 81 -13.19 10.93 1.16
C TYR A 81 -12.26 11.98 0.55
N GLU A 82 -11.58 12.74 1.40
CA GLU A 82 -10.61 13.76 1.02
C GLU A 82 -9.19 13.25 1.31
N ALA A 83 -8.27 13.49 0.38
CA ALA A 83 -6.91 12.97 0.47
C ALA A 83 -6.07 13.85 1.39
N LEU A 84 -5.26 13.24 2.26
CA LEU A 84 -4.31 13.97 3.08
C LEU A 84 -2.94 14.13 2.39
N PRO A 85 -2.20 15.22 2.65
CA PRO A 85 -2.55 16.32 3.56
C PRO A 85 -3.53 17.32 2.94
N GLU A 86 -4.26 18.04 3.80
CA GLU A 86 -5.22 19.07 3.41
C GLU A 86 -5.27 20.21 4.44
N VAL A 87 -5.65 21.41 3.98
CA VAL A 87 -6.10 22.50 4.85
C VAL A 87 -7.55 22.84 4.50
N PHE A 88 -8.44 22.73 5.48
CA PHE A 88 -9.84 23.10 5.34
C PHE A 88 -10.29 23.91 6.55
N ASP A 89 -10.97 25.03 6.31
CA ASP A 89 -11.49 25.95 7.34
C ASP A 89 -10.47 26.35 8.42
N GLY A 90 -9.22 26.60 8.02
CA GLY A 90 -8.14 26.98 8.94
C GLY A 90 -7.57 25.84 9.78
N ILE A 91 -7.96 24.59 9.51
CA ILE A 91 -7.42 23.39 10.14
C ILE A 91 -6.54 22.64 9.13
N SER A 92 -5.32 22.32 9.53
CA SER A 92 -4.39 21.49 8.78
C SER A 92 -4.53 20.04 9.23
N TYR A 93 -4.71 19.12 8.28
CA TYR A 93 -4.80 17.68 8.49
C TYR A 93 -3.60 16.97 7.87
N GLY A 94 -2.98 16.08 8.64
CA GLY A 94 -1.77 15.36 8.27
C GLY A 94 -1.91 13.86 8.47
N ALA A 95 -1.05 13.12 7.77
CA ALA A 95 -0.80 11.71 8.04
C ALA A 95 0.70 11.46 8.03
N ILE A 96 1.18 10.83 9.10
CA ILE A 96 2.55 10.34 9.22
C ILE A 96 2.51 8.83 9.44
N HIS A 97 3.58 8.15 9.07
CA HIS A 97 3.61 6.69 9.16
C HIS A 97 5.01 6.19 9.50
N SER A 98 5.03 5.01 10.11
CA SER A 98 6.21 4.24 10.45
C SER A 98 5.90 2.76 10.22
N PRO A 99 6.89 1.87 10.21
CA PRO A 99 6.62 0.44 10.08
C PRO A 99 5.57 -0.03 11.10
N GLY A 100 4.48 -0.62 10.61
CA GLY A 100 3.38 -1.11 11.43
C GLY A 100 2.37 -0.06 11.91
N ALA A 101 2.53 1.23 11.60
CA ALA A 101 1.65 2.27 12.14
C ALA A 101 1.41 3.45 11.19
N VAL A 102 0.20 3.98 11.24
CA VAL A 102 -0.17 5.25 10.60
C VAL A 102 -0.82 6.13 11.65
N THR A 103 -0.41 7.38 11.72
CA THR A 103 -0.99 8.40 12.60
C THR A 103 -1.62 9.48 11.74
N VAL A 104 -2.87 9.83 12.05
CA VAL A 104 -3.51 11.04 11.53
C VAL A 104 -3.45 12.09 12.62
N ASP A 105 -3.11 13.31 12.23
CA ASP A 105 -3.05 14.46 13.13
C ASP A 105 -3.71 15.69 12.51
N TYR A 106 -4.13 16.62 13.36
CA TYR A 106 -4.59 17.93 12.89
C TYR A 106 -4.35 19.03 13.93
N HIS A 107 -4.27 20.26 13.45
CA HIS A 107 -4.05 21.48 14.24
C HIS A 107 -4.54 22.72 13.48
N ALA A 108 -4.79 23.82 14.19
CA ALA A 108 -5.11 25.09 13.55
C ALA A 108 -3.86 25.69 12.88
N VAL A 109 -4.03 26.23 11.67
CA VAL A 109 -2.91 26.81 10.89
C VAL A 109 -2.29 28.04 11.56
N ASP A 110 -3.03 28.71 12.43
CA ASP A 110 -2.57 29.88 13.20
C ASP A 110 -1.92 29.50 14.54
N GLY A 111 -1.86 28.21 14.88
CA GLY A 111 -1.31 27.70 16.13
C GLY A 111 -2.23 27.86 17.34
N SER A 112 -3.49 28.28 17.15
CA SER A 112 -4.49 28.32 18.21
C SER A 112 -4.94 26.91 18.62
N ASN A 113 -5.62 26.84 19.76
CA ASN A 113 -6.20 25.59 20.22
C ASN A 113 -7.36 25.13 19.32
N VAL A 114 -7.46 23.83 19.11
CA VAL A 114 -8.55 23.17 18.41
C VAL A 114 -9.35 22.28 19.36
N SER A 115 -10.54 21.87 18.92
CA SER A 115 -11.32 20.84 19.62
C SER A 115 -11.21 19.50 18.88
N ALA A 116 -11.31 18.39 19.61
CA ALA A 116 -11.53 17.06 19.03
C ALA A 116 -12.79 17.06 18.15
N PRO A 117 -12.79 16.39 16.98
CA PRO A 117 -14.03 16.16 16.25
C PRO A 117 -15.09 15.57 17.16
N GLY A 118 -16.28 16.21 17.19
CA GLY A 118 -17.40 15.73 17.98
C GLY A 118 -18.14 14.54 17.35
N GLY A 119 -17.91 14.29 16.05
CA GLY A 119 -18.49 13.19 15.28
C GLY A 119 -17.50 12.06 15.01
N VAL A 120 -18.04 10.95 14.52
CA VAL A 120 -17.22 9.84 14.00
C VAL A 120 -16.56 10.28 12.70
N VAL A 121 -15.28 9.94 12.55
CA VAL A 121 -14.48 10.17 11.33
C VAL A 121 -14.01 8.82 10.80
N TYR A 122 -13.84 8.69 9.50
CA TYR A 122 -13.38 7.46 8.84
C TYR A 122 -12.05 7.70 8.15
N ALA A 123 -11.04 6.90 8.47
CA ALA A 123 -9.75 6.92 7.79
C ALA A 123 -9.64 5.75 6.83
N LYS A 124 -9.50 6.03 5.53
CA LYS A 124 -9.15 5.03 4.53
C LYS A 124 -7.65 5.04 4.33
N ILE A 125 -7.00 3.92 4.64
CA ILE A 125 -5.56 3.75 4.53
C ILE A 125 -5.28 2.75 3.41
N ILE A 126 -4.49 3.19 2.43
CA ILE A 126 -4.06 2.40 1.29
C ILE A 126 -2.54 2.22 1.36
N LEU A 127 -2.09 0.98 1.24
CA LEU A 127 -0.66 0.63 1.17
C LEU A 127 -0.37 0.10 -0.22
N ILE A 128 0.60 0.67 -0.93
CA ILE A 128 1.03 0.21 -2.24
C ILE A 128 2.41 -0.41 -2.11
N ASN A 129 2.57 -1.66 -2.54
CA ASN A 129 3.87 -2.30 -2.63
C ASN A 129 4.48 -2.05 -4.01
N ALA A 130 5.46 -1.16 -4.10
CA ALA A 130 6.18 -0.86 -5.35
C ALA A 130 7.50 -1.63 -5.51
N GLN A 131 7.79 -2.62 -4.65
CA GLN A 131 9.00 -3.44 -4.74
C GLN A 131 9.10 -4.19 -6.07
N GLN A 132 7.98 -4.55 -6.69
CA GLN A 132 8.01 -5.24 -7.98
C GLN A 132 8.71 -4.45 -9.08
N LEU A 133 8.51 -3.13 -9.13
CA LEU A 133 9.19 -2.30 -10.12
C LEU A 133 10.70 -2.18 -9.83
N SER A 134 11.09 -2.07 -8.56
CA SER A 134 12.50 -1.95 -8.17
C SER A 134 13.30 -3.24 -8.45
N MET A 135 12.64 -4.39 -8.54
CA MET A 135 13.27 -5.66 -8.96
C MET A 135 13.60 -5.71 -10.46
N HIS A 136 13.12 -4.76 -11.29
CA HIS A 136 13.34 -4.74 -12.74
C HIS A 136 13.92 -3.41 -13.25
N PRO A 137 15.11 -2.97 -12.79
CA PRO A 137 15.67 -1.64 -13.11
C PRO A 137 16.01 -1.44 -14.60
N GLY A 138 16.16 -2.53 -15.36
CA GLY A 138 16.42 -2.50 -16.80
C GLY A 138 15.16 -2.57 -17.67
N LEU A 139 13.98 -2.62 -17.08
CA LEU A 139 12.73 -2.72 -17.83
C LEU A 139 12.43 -1.41 -18.55
N ASN A 140 12.26 -1.48 -19.87
CA ASN A 140 11.77 -0.34 -20.64
C ASN A 140 10.28 -0.13 -20.38
N LEU A 141 9.95 0.83 -19.51
CA LEU A 141 8.56 1.15 -19.16
C LEU A 141 7.72 1.69 -20.32
N LYS A 142 8.34 2.06 -21.45
CA LYS A 142 7.64 2.47 -22.67
C LYS A 142 7.24 1.28 -23.56
N ASP A 143 7.83 0.11 -23.34
CA ASP A 143 7.44 -1.10 -24.05
C ASP A 143 6.29 -1.78 -23.30
N TYR A 144 5.07 -1.54 -23.79
CA TYR A 144 3.85 -2.11 -23.22
C TYR A 144 3.93 -3.64 -23.09
N ASN A 145 4.49 -4.36 -24.05
CA ASN A 145 4.56 -5.82 -24.01
C ASN A 145 5.57 -6.29 -22.96
N ALA A 146 6.71 -5.60 -22.84
CA ALA A 146 7.69 -5.89 -21.80
C ALA A 146 7.10 -5.69 -20.39
N VAL A 147 6.39 -4.57 -20.17
CA VAL A 147 5.71 -4.27 -18.91
C VAL A 147 4.62 -5.30 -18.62
N LYS A 148 3.75 -5.57 -19.61
CA LYS A 148 2.67 -6.54 -19.52
C LYS A 148 3.17 -7.92 -19.10
N ASN A 149 4.22 -8.41 -19.77
CA ASN A 149 4.80 -9.72 -19.49
C ASN A 149 5.51 -9.77 -18.12
N THR A 150 6.20 -8.69 -17.74
CA THR A 150 6.96 -8.64 -16.48
C THR A 150 6.05 -8.63 -15.25
N PHE A 151 4.96 -7.86 -15.30
CA PHE A 151 4.05 -7.69 -14.16
C PHE A 151 2.76 -8.53 -14.26
N GLY A 152 2.63 -9.37 -15.29
CA GLY A 152 1.46 -10.23 -15.46
C GLY A 152 0.13 -9.48 -15.62
N ILE A 153 0.17 -8.26 -16.18
CA ILE A 153 -1.02 -7.45 -16.43
C ILE A 153 -1.84 -8.16 -17.53
N ARG A 154 -3.13 -8.40 -17.30
CA ARG A 154 -4.00 -9.10 -18.26
C ARG A 154 -4.69 -8.11 -19.18
#